data_AF-A0A9X8DLF8-F1
#
_entry.id   AF-A0A9X8DLF8-F1
#
_cell.length_a   1.000
_cell.length_b   1.000
_cell.length_c   1.000
_cell.angle_alpha   90.00
_cell.angle_beta   90.00
_cell.angle_gamma   90.00
#
_symmetry.space_group_name_H-M   'P 1'
#
loop_
_entity.id
_entity.type
_entity.pdbx_description
1 polymer ?
#
loop_
_entity_poly.entity_id
_entity_poly.type
_entity_poly.pdbx_seq_one_letter_code
_entity_poly.pdbx_strand_id
1 'polypeptide(L)'
;MEEDTESEVQASQRRKTAFRFKGCTDVELLKEVIHVRPYEAPHGEVRKRWTEVTEHLQRLYGDGITVNATRKRFDDLMTAFHANTMAALRASGTDEEYEEREQLLQDIHDLV
;
A
#
# COMPACT_ATOMS: atom_id res chain seq x y z
N MET A 1 45.26 -31.12 -24.37
CA MET A 1 45.32 -30.55 -23.02
C MET A 1 44.25 -29.47 -23.03
N GLU A 2 43.00 -29.90 -22.91
CA GLU A 2 42.29 -30.12 -21.62
C GLU A 2 41.69 -28.78 -21.21
N GLU A 3 40.37 -28.62 -21.35
CA GLU A 3 39.40 -28.62 -20.23
C GLU A 3 39.60 -27.38 -19.33
N ASP A 4 38.61 -26.55 -19.00
CA ASP A 4 37.32 -26.95 -18.47
C ASP A 4 36.35 -25.75 -18.49
N THR A 5 35.08 -26.11 -18.63
CA THR A 5 33.88 -25.39 -18.20
C THR A 5 34.00 -24.77 -16.82
N GLU A 6 33.53 -23.53 -16.64
CA GLU A 6 32.75 -23.25 -15.43
C GLU A 6 31.69 -22.18 -15.67
N SER A 7 30.44 -22.64 -15.61
CA SER A 7 29.24 -21.83 -15.46
C SER A 7 29.22 -21.24 -14.07
N GLU A 8 29.03 -19.92 -13.93
CA GLU A 8 28.53 -19.36 -12.69
C GLU A 8 27.20 -18.67 -12.93
N VAL A 9 26.15 -19.50 -12.86
CA VAL A 9 24.77 -19.10 -12.64
C VAL A 9 24.66 -18.39 -11.29
N GLN A 10 24.94 -17.09 -11.25
CA GLN A 10 24.64 -16.28 -10.07
C GLN A 10 23.13 -16.05 -9.99
N ALA A 11 22.46 -17.01 -9.34
CA ALA A 11 21.11 -16.90 -8.84
C ALA A 11 20.99 -15.63 -8.00
N SER A 12 20.50 -14.56 -8.63
CA SER A 12 20.08 -13.34 -7.98
C SER A 12 18.86 -13.64 -7.12
N GLN A 13 19.07 -14.22 -5.94
CA GLN A 13 18.13 -14.14 -4.84
C GLN A 13 18.13 -12.69 -4.32
N ARG A 14 17.63 -11.77 -5.14
CA ARG A 14 17.18 -10.46 -4.67
C ARG A 14 16.09 -10.76 -3.65
N ARG A 15 16.43 -10.67 -2.36
CA ARG A 15 15.43 -10.56 -1.30
C ARG A 15 14.46 -9.49 -1.77
N LYS A 16 13.21 -9.85 -2.10
CA LYS A 16 12.19 -8.88 -2.50
C LYS A 16 12.10 -7.88 -1.35
N THR A 17 12.69 -6.71 -1.51
CA THR A 17 12.62 -5.63 -0.52
C THR A 17 11.14 -5.34 -0.31
N ALA A 18 10.69 -5.43 0.95
CA ALA A 18 9.32 -5.13 1.29
C ALA A 18 8.94 -3.74 0.75
N PHE A 19 7.77 -3.64 0.11
CA PHE A 19 7.30 -2.38 -0.42
C PHE A 19 7.21 -1.32 0.68
N ARG A 20 7.76 -0.13 0.42
CA ARG A 20 7.74 0.99 1.36
C ARG A 20 6.71 2.01 0.90
N PHE A 21 5.65 2.13 1.70
CA PHE A 21 4.63 3.17 1.51
C PHE A 21 5.21 4.57 1.79
N LYS A 22 4.78 5.53 0.97
CA LYS A 22 5.10 6.97 1.00
C LYS A 22 3.79 7.77 0.86
N GLY A 23 3.86 9.10 1.01
CA GLY A 23 2.70 9.99 0.85
C GLY A 23 1.92 9.73 -0.45
N CYS A 24 2.60 9.76 -1.60
CA CYS A 24 1.98 9.47 -2.90
C CYS A 24 1.28 8.09 -2.97
N THR A 25 1.88 7.04 -2.42
CA THR A 25 1.26 5.71 -2.43
C THR A 25 0.10 5.60 -1.44
N ASP A 26 0.13 6.38 -0.35
CA ASP A 26 -0.96 6.45 0.61
C ASP A 26 -2.17 7.13 -0.03
N VAL A 27 -1.96 8.21 -0.79
CA VAL A 27 -3.03 8.88 -1.56
C VAL A 27 -3.69 7.90 -2.53
N GLU A 28 -2.91 7.18 -3.34
CA GLU A 28 -3.46 6.20 -4.28
C GLU A 28 -4.16 5.04 -3.56
N LEU A 29 -3.61 4.55 -2.44
CA LEU A 29 -4.27 3.56 -1.59
C LEU A 29 -5.65 4.04 -1.14
N LEU A 30 -5.77 5.29 -0.66
CA LEU A 30 -7.02 5.84 -0.16
C LEU A 30 -8.05 6.07 -1.28
N LYS A 31 -7.62 6.53 -2.45
CA LYS A 31 -8.47 6.63 -3.64
C LYS A 31 -9.07 5.28 -4.01
N GLU A 32 -8.26 4.22 -4.03
CA GLU A 32 -8.72 2.88 -4.32
C GLU A 32 -9.66 2.32 -3.23
N VAL A 33 -9.41 2.64 -1.95
CA VAL A 33 -10.32 2.28 -0.86
C VAL A 33 -11.68 2.97 -1.01
N ILE A 34 -11.72 4.25 -1.39
CA ILE A 34 -12.97 4.97 -1.68
C ILE A 34 -13.68 4.37 -2.88
N HIS A 35 -12.93 3.97 -3.91
CA HIS A 35 -13.50 3.38 -5.12
C HIS A 35 -14.10 1.99 -4.88
N VAL A 36 -13.33 1.09 -4.25
CA VAL A 36 -13.71 -0.33 -4.04
C VAL A 36 -14.65 -0.50 -2.84
N ARG A 37 -14.66 0.46 -1.91
CA ARG A 37 -15.45 0.46 -0.66
C ARG A 37 -15.35 -0.87 0.10
N PRO A 38 -14.15 -1.29 0.52
CA PRO A 38 -13.97 -2.55 1.24
C PRO A 38 -14.71 -2.58 2.60
N TYR A 39 -15.05 -1.41 3.14
CA TYR A 39 -15.83 -1.22 4.37
C TYR A 39 -17.33 -1.53 4.21
N GLU A 40 -17.90 -1.40 3.00
CA GLU A 40 -19.29 -1.78 2.71
C GLU A 40 -19.45 -3.26 2.33
N ALA A 41 -18.34 -4.01 2.28
CA ALA A 41 -18.35 -5.39 1.82
C ALA A 41 -19.15 -6.29 2.78
N PRO A 42 -20.05 -7.16 2.26
CA PRO A 42 -20.75 -8.14 3.08
C PRO A 42 -19.79 -9.04 3.87
N HIS A 43 -20.26 -9.59 4.98
CA HIS A 43 -19.46 -10.51 5.79
C HIS A 43 -18.94 -11.68 4.94
N GLY A 44 -17.62 -11.84 4.87
CA GLY A 44 -16.95 -12.84 4.02
C GLY A 44 -16.38 -12.30 2.70
N GLU A 45 -16.81 -11.12 2.23
CA GLU A 45 -16.31 -10.51 0.99
C GLU A 45 -15.23 -9.44 1.20
N VAL A 46 -15.05 -8.97 2.43
CA VAL A 46 -14.03 -7.96 2.81
C VAL A 46 -12.65 -8.33 2.25
N ARG A 47 -12.24 -9.60 2.38
CA ARG A 47 -10.94 -10.07 1.87
C ARG A 47 -10.84 -9.92 0.35
N LYS A 48 -11.93 -10.17 -0.39
CA LYS A 48 -11.98 -10.06 -1.85
C LYS A 48 -11.83 -8.59 -2.28
N ARG A 49 -12.53 -7.66 -1.62
CA ARG A 49 -12.41 -6.22 -1.87
C ARG A 49 -11.00 -5.70 -1.57
N TRP A 50 -10.38 -6.12 -0.46
CA TRP A 50 -8.99 -5.79 -0.19
C TRP A 50 -8.01 -6.37 -1.21
N THR A 51 -8.31 -7.56 -1.76
CA THR A 51 -7.49 -8.14 -2.83
C THR A 51 -7.56 -7.27 -4.09
N GLU A 52 -8.74 -6.78 -4.46
CA GLU A 52 -8.96 -5.86 -5.58
C GLU A 52 -8.18 -4.54 -5.42
N VAL A 53 -8.27 -3.90 -4.25
CA VAL A 53 -7.47 -2.69 -3.92
C VAL A 53 -5.97 -2.96 -4.10
N THR A 54 -5.48 -4.11 -3.61
CA THR A 54 -4.07 -4.47 -3.75
C THR A 54 -3.68 -4.71 -5.20
N GLU A 55 -4.50 -5.38 -6.00
CA GLU A 55 -4.23 -5.60 -7.42
C GLU A 55 -4.11 -4.27 -8.18
N HIS A 56 -4.93 -3.28 -7.83
CA HIS A 56 -4.86 -1.94 -8.42
C HIS A 56 -3.52 -1.27 -8.11
N LEU A 57 -3.11 -1.29 -6.84
CA LEU A 57 -1.81 -0.79 -6.43
C LEU A 57 -0.64 -1.56 -7.04
N GLN A 58 -0.76 -2.89 -7.20
CA GLN A 58 0.27 -3.71 -7.83
C GLN A 58 0.45 -3.36 -9.31
N ARG A 59 -0.60 -2.95 -10.03
CA ARG A 59 -0.50 -2.48 -11.42
C ARG A 59 0.29 -1.17 -11.53
N LEU A 60 0.23 -0.31 -10.51
CA LEU A 60 0.91 0.98 -10.48
C LEU A 60 2.35 0.88 -9.94
N TYR A 61 2.56 0.09 -8.89
CA TYR A 61 3.81 0.09 -8.11
C TYR A 61 4.55 -1.26 -8.07
N GLY A 62 3.96 -2.32 -8.63
CA GLY A 62 4.54 -3.66 -8.75
C GLY A 62 4.04 -4.69 -7.74
N ASP A 63 4.40 -5.95 -7.99
CA ASP A 63 3.97 -7.15 -7.24
C ASP A 63 4.48 -7.24 -5.79
N GLY A 64 5.30 -6.27 -5.35
CA GLY A 64 5.85 -6.21 -3.99
C GLY A 64 4.83 -5.81 -2.92
N ILE A 65 3.65 -5.32 -3.31
CA ILE A 65 2.56 -4.94 -2.41
C ILE A 65 1.72 -6.18 -2.10
N THR A 66 1.44 -6.44 -0.82
CA THR A 66 0.61 -7.58 -0.40
C THR A 66 -0.68 -7.10 0.24
N VAL A 67 -1.74 -7.90 0.17
CA VAL A 67 -3.06 -7.56 0.75
C VAL A 67 -2.96 -7.21 2.23
N ASN A 68 -2.16 -7.97 2.98
CA ASN A 68 -1.94 -7.70 4.40
C ASN A 68 -1.21 -6.37 4.62
N ALA A 69 -0.23 -6.03 3.77
CA ALA A 69 0.48 -4.76 3.86
C ALA A 69 -0.41 -3.56 3.50
N THR A 70 -1.23 -3.68 2.44
CA THR A 70 -2.24 -2.70 2.02
C THR A 70 -3.22 -2.42 3.16
N ARG A 71 -3.82 -3.48 3.73
CA ARG A 71 -4.79 -3.35 4.81
C ARG A 71 -4.15 -2.75 6.07
N LYS A 72 -3.00 -3.29 6.49
CA LYS A 72 -2.28 -2.76 7.65
C LYS A 72 -1.95 -1.29 7.46
N ARG A 73 -1.51 -0.88 6.27
CA ARG A 73 -1.19 0.53 6.00
C ARG A 73 -2.41 1.41 6.15
N PHE A 74 -3.56 0.99 5.62
CA PHE A 74 -4.81 1.71 5.82
C PHE A 74 -5.20 1.83 7.30
N ASP A 75 -5.13 0.73 8.05
CA ASP A 75 -5.44 0.72 9.49
C ASP A 75 -4.49 1.66 10.27
N ASP A 76 -3.20 1.66 9.94
CA ASP A 76 -2.20 2.56 10.53
C ASP A 76 -2.52 4.03 10.21
N LEU A 77 -2.93 4.34 8.98
CA LEU A 77 -3.33 5.69 8.56
C LEU A 77 -4.59 6.16 9.30
N MET A 78 -5.63 5.32 9.36
CA MET A 78 -6.84 5.64 10.12
C MET A 78 -6.53 5.82 11.60
N THR A 79 -5.70 4.95 12.19
CA THR A 79 -5.31 5.08 13.60
C THR A 79 -4.58 6.40 13.84
N ALA A 80 -3.63 6.76 12.98
CA ALA A 80 -2.89 8.00 13.10
C ALA A 80 -3.79 9.23 12.91
N PHE A 81 -4.76 9.16 12.00
CA PHE A 81 -5.78 10.18 11.78
C PHE A 81 -6.65 10.40 13.01
N HIS A 82 -7.26 9.35 13.56
CA HIS A 82 -8.07 9.46 14.79
C HIS A 82 -7.26 9.95 16.00
N ALA A 83 -5.97 9.61 16.06
CA ALA A 83 -5.07 10.07 17.12
C ALA A 83 -4.52 11.49 16.87
N ASN A 84 -4.85 12.13 15.76
CA ASN A 84 -4.29 13.41 15.31
C ASN A 84 -2.73 13.42 15.27
N THR A 85 -2.15 12.26 14.91
CA THR A 85 -0.68 12.04 14.86
C THR A 85 -0.15 11.96 13.41
N MET A 86 -0.93 12.42 12.44
CA MET A 86 -0.58 12.41 11.01
C MET A 86 0.72 13.18 10.69
N ALA A 87 1.07 14.16 11.52
CA ALA A 87 2.34 14.89 11.44
C ALA A 87 3.57 13.96 11.58
N ALA A 88 3.48 12.92 12.41
CA ALA A 88 4.58 11.95 12.60
C ALA A 88 4.81 11.05 11.38
N LEU A 89 3.80 10.92 10.50
CA LEU A 89 3.88 10.15 9.26
C LEU A 89 4.43 10.96 8.08
N ARG A 90 4.77 12.23 8.28
CA ARG A 90 5.38 13.10 7.25
C ARG A 90 6.88 12.82 7.12
N ALA A 91 7.25 11.59 6.79
CA ALA A 91 8.66 11.19 6.70
C ALA A 91 9.27 11.48 5.31
N SER A 92 8.45 11.57 4.26
CA SER A 92 8.86 11.96 2.89
C SER A 92 7.63 12.11 1.99
N GLY A 93 7.37 13.33 1.53
CA GLY A 93 6.18 13.71 0.76
C GLY A 93 6.05 15.22 0.74
N THR A 94 5.31 15.77 -0.21
CA THR A 94 5.05 17.21 -0.28
C THR A 94 3.86 17.57 0.59
N ASP A 95 3.73 18.85 0.96
CA ASP A 95 2.61 19.31 1.79
C ASP A 95 1.26 19.02 1.11
N GLU A 96 1.20 19.13 -0.22
CA GLU A 96 0.01 18.82 -1.02
C GLU A 96 -0.40 17.34 -0.92
N GLU A 97 0.56 16.42 -0.98
CA GLU A 97 0.27 14.97 -0.83
C GLU A 97 -0.28 14.64 0.57
N TYR A 98 0.17 15.37 1.60
CA TYR A 98 -0.32 15.15 2.97
C TYR A 98 -1.71 15.73 3.19
N GLU A 99 -2.00 16.89 2.62
CA GLU A 99 -3.34 17.49 2.64
C GLU A 99 -4.34 16.61 1.89
N GLU A 100 -4.00 16.15 0.68
CA GLU A 100 -4.86 15.24 -0.09
C GLU A 100 -5.12 13.94 0.67
N ARG A 101 -4.09 13.35 1.28
CA ARG A 101 -4.22 12.15 2.12
C ARG A 101 -5.17 12.38 3.30
N GLU A 102 -5.05 13.52 3.98
CA GLU A 102 -5.89 13.84 5.14
C GLU A 102 -7.34 14.08 4.74
N GLN A 103 -7.58 14.78 3.61
CA GLN A 103 -8.91 14.94 3.03
C GLN A 103 -9.55 13.60 2.67
N LEU A 104 -8.81 12.70 2.01
CA LEU A 104 -9.32 11.37 1.65
C LEU A 104 -9.63 10.52 2.89
N LEU A 105 -8.85 10.64 3.97
CA LEU A 105 -9.13 9.96 5.23
C LEU A 105 -10.40 10.50 5.90
N GLN A 106 -10.61 11.82 5.88
CA GLN A 106 -11.84 12.43 6.35
C GLN A 106 -13.05 11.96 5.53
N ASP A 107 -12.93 11.93 4.21
CA ASP A 107 -14.00 11.46 3.32
C ASP A 107 -14.37 10.00 3.62
N ILE A 108 -13.37 9.12 3.84
CA ILE A 108 -13.62 7.73 4.23
C ILE A 108 -14.26 7.65 5.61
N HIS A 109 -13.79 8.43 6.58
CA HIS A 109 -14.38 8.49 7.91
C HIS A 109 -15.86 8.90 7.88
N ASP A 110 -16.23 9.84 7.02
CA ASP A 110 -17.61 10.32 6.90
C ASP A 110 -18.53 9.35 6.14
N LEU A 111 -17.96 8.39 5.41
CA LEU A 111 -18.67 7.34 4.67
C LEU A 111 -18.91 6.06 5.49
N VAL A 112 -18.23 5.88 6.64
CA VAL A 112 -18.28 4.69 7.50
C VAL A 112 -19.09 4.96 8.77
#